data_AF-A0A7S2R4Z6-F1
#
_entry.id   AF-A0A7S2R4Z6-F1
#
_cell.length_a   1.000
_cell.length_b   1.000
_cell.length_c   1.000
_cell.angle_alpha   90.00
_cell.angle_beta   90.00
_cell.angle_gamma   90.00
#
_symmetry.space_group_name_H-M   'P 1'
#
loop_
_entity.id
_entity.type
_entity.pdbx_description
1 polymer ?
#
loop_
_entity_poly.entity_id
_entity_poly.type
_entity_poly.pdbx_seq_one_letter_code
_entity_poly.pdbx_strand_id
1 'polypeptide(L)'
;EDPLLTGLAGPVQGGAGGLHRVPDEVDFTVHKEPRPFRQRAEFPFLSLVLFIFLGGIAVVFDECVQLSAASQRRGGHSIYVFLGSSLSVLCTSYVIHSYVSVVATRRHPSPIVFFRTVTNFVYSVCVFSTTLPSIMGGSFIHCGSTPGRALAALTEFTVVTSEGWFLVLIMDLLVTLTNPFADYRANMRRYHLVIWSVGLAGATG
;
A
#
# COMPACT_ATOMS: atom_id res chain seq x y z
N GLU A 1 45.58 56.83 -54.98
CA GLU A 1 45.45 56.78 -56.45
C GLU A 1 44.27 55.85 -56.74
N ASP A 2 43.12 56.41 -57.16
CA ASP A 2 41.93 55.67 -57.61
C ASP A 2 42.16 55.09 -59.03
N PRO A 3 41.47 53.99 -59.42
CA PRO A 3 40.18 54.10 -60.14
C PRO A 3 39.17 52.97 -59.79
N LEU A 4 37.85 53.17 -59.71
CA LEU A 4 36.81 53.53 -60.70
C LEU A 4 36.16 52.33 -61.44
N LEU A 5 35.01 51.90 -60.90
CA LEU A 5 33.73 51.44 -61.50
C LEU A 5 33.68 50.52 -62.74
N THR A 6 32.92 49.40 -62.64
CA THR A 6 31.91 49.02 -63.66
C THR A 6 30.86 47.99 -63.14
N GLY A 7 29.56 48.35 -63.23
CA GLY A 7 28.36 47.48 -63.44
C GLY A 7 27.91 46.54 -62.30
N LEU A 8 26.62 46.40 -61.93
CA LEU A 8 25.33 46.73 -62.55
C LEU A 8 24.23 46.92 -61.48
N ALA A 9 23.47 48.01 -61.64
CA ALA A 9 22.01 48.17 -61.51
C ALA A 9 21.14 47.15 -60.74
N GLY A 10 20.38 47.66 -59.76
CA GLY A 10 19.12 47.10 -59.25
C GLY A 10 18.59 47.86 -58.02
N PRO A 11 17.41 48.52 -58.04
CA PRO A 11 17.09 49.61 -57.11
C PRO A 11 16.20 49.22 -55.91
N VAL A 12 16.30 50.02 -54.82
CA VAL A 12 15.19 50.52 -53.96
C VAL A 12 14.51 49.46 -53.05
N GLN A 13 14.33 49.57 -51.73
CA GLN A 13 14.27 50.67 -50.75
C GLN A 13 14.25 50.05 -49.33
N GLY A 14 14.77 50.76 -48.32
CA GLY A 14 14.13 50.83 -47.00
C GLY A 14 14.79 50.13 -45.81
N GLY A 15 15.40 50.93 -44.92
CA GLY A 15 15.04 50.89 -43.50
C GLY A 15 15.92 50.12 -42.51
N ALA A 16 17.01 50.78 -42.08
CA ALA A 16 17.57 50.88 -40.72
C ALA A 16 17.16 49.91 -39.58
N GLY A 17 18.20 49.41 -38.89
CA GLY A 17 18.19 48.97 -37.48
C GLY A 17 17.84 47.48 -37.29
N GLY A 18 18.69 46.61 -36.77
CA GLY A 18 19.57 46.75 -35.61
C GLY A 18 19.01 45.91 -34.45
N LEU A 19 19.82 44.94 -34.00
CA LEU A 19 19.71 44.12 -32.78
C LEU A 19 18.85 42.84 -32.79
N HIS A 20 19.56 41.72 -32.94
CA HIS A 20 19.67 40.64 -31.94
C HIS A 20 18.35 40.18 -31.27
N ARG A 21 17.56 39.36 -31.98
CA ARG A 21 16.43 38.63 -31.40
C ARG A 21 16.92 37.29 -30.85
N VAL A 22 17.19 37.26 -29.55
CA VAL A 22 17.16 36.06 -28.72
C VAL A 22 15.77 35.42 -28.91
N PRO A 23 15.63 34.14 -29.30
CA PRO A 23 14.35 33.47 -29.16
C PRO A 23 14.15 33.21 -27.67
N ASP A 24 13.42 34.13 -27.04
CA ASP A 24 12.86 33.98 -25.73
C ASP A 24 11.95 32.73 -25.72
N GLU A 25 12.14 31.94 -24.67
CA GLU A 25 11.05 31.29 -23.94
C GLU A 25 10.29 30.19 -24.72
N VAL A 26 10.84 28.97 -24.61
CA VAL A 26 10.02 27.76 -24.68
C VAL A 26 9.03 27.85 -23.53
N ASP A 27 7.83 28.30 -23.87
CA ASP A 27 6.67 28.38 -23.00
C ASP A 27 6.31 26.97 -22.50
N PHE A 28 6.91 26.59 -21.36
CA PHE A 28 6.57 25.41 -20.59
C PHE A 28 5.39 25.71 -19.65
N THR A 29 4.42 26.52 -20.05
CA THR A 29 3.12 26.59 -19.36
C THR A 29 2.23 25.41 -19.79
N VAL A 30 2.67 24.20 -19.45
CA VAL A 30 1.69 23.17 -19.05
C VAL A 30 1.17 23.61 -17.68
N HIS A 31 0.34 24.65 -17.67
CA HIS A 31 -0.65 24.88 -16.63
C HIS A 31 -1.59 23.68 -16.67
N LYS A 32 -1.15 22.59 -16.03
CA LYS A 32 -2.00 21.50 -15.64
C LYS A 32 -2.97 22.11 -14.66
N GLU A 33 -4.13 22.53 -15.15
CA GLU A 33 -5.25 22.93 -14.31
C GLU A 33 -5.32 21.94 -13.14
N PRO A 34 -5.26 22.40 -11.88
CA PRO A 34 -5.56 21.53 -10.77
C PRO A 34 -7.01 21.12 -10.96
N ARG A 35 -7.22 19.90 -11.50
CA ARG A 35 -8.56 19.35 -11.71
C ARG A 35 -9.33 19.62 -10.42
N PRO A 36 -10.50 20.30 -10.48
CA PRO A 36 -11.22 20.71 -9.30
C PRO A 36 -11.39 19.48 -8.43
N PHE A 37 -10.88 19.63 -7.22
CA PHE A 37 -10.85 18.62 -6.18
C PHE A 37 -12.29 18.13 -5.98
N ARG A 38 -12.65 17.03 -6.64
CA ARG A 38 -13.91 16.30 -6.45
C ARG A 38 -13.83 15.61 -5.08
N GLN A 39 -13.74 16.42 -4.04
CA GLN A 39 -13.42 16.02 -2.68
C GLN A 39 -14.61 16.22 -1.73
N ARG A 40 -15.68 16.89 -2.17
CA ARG A 40 -16.73 17.36 -1.26
C ARG A 40 -17.77 16.29 -0.83
N ALA A 41 -17.80 15.12 -1.47
CA ALA A 41 -18.82 14.10 -1.21
C ALA A 41 -18.31 12.83 -0.49
N GLU A 42 -17.00 12.62 -0.37
CA GLU A 42 -16.45 11.35 0.17
C GLU A 42 -16.09 11.41 1.67
N PHE A 43 -16.00 12.61 2.24
CA PHE A 43 -15.72 12.83 3.67
C PHE A 43 -16.73 12.22 4.65
N PRO A 44 -18.07 12.31 4.45
CA PRO A 44 -19.01 11.78 5.44
C PRO A 44 -18.99 10.24 5.48
N PHE A 45 -18.78 9.59 4.33
CA PHE A 45 -18.73 8.13 4.26
C PHE A 45 -17.48 7.56 4.93
N LEU A 46 -16.30 8.15 4.67
CA LEU A 46 -15.05 7.72 5.32
C LEU A 46 -15.08 7.97 6.83
N SER A 47 -15.67 9.08 7.26
CA SER A 47 -15.83 9.42 8.67
C SER A 47 -16.75 8.43 9.39
N LEU A 48 -17.91 8.09 8.81
CA LEU A 48 -18.82 7.09 9.37
C LEU A 48 -18.16 5.71 9.47
N VAL A 49 -17.45 5.30 8.44
CA VAL A 49 -16.70 4.03 8.45
C VAL A 49 -15.64 4.05 9.56
N LEU A 50 -14.87 5.14 9.67
CA LEU A 50 -13.90 5.31 10.76
C LEU A 50 -14.56 5.22 12.14
N PHE A 51 -15.73 5.84 12.35
CA PHE A 51 -16.46 5.72 13.62
C PHE A 51 -16.91 4.30 13.92
N ILE A 52 -17.38 3.55 12.92
CA ILE A 52 -17.73 2.13 13.08
C ILE A 52 -16.49 1.33 13.48
N PHE A 53 -15.34 1.58 12.86
CA PHE A 53 -14.10 0.88 13.19
C PHE A 53 -13.54 1.26 14.56
N LEU A 54 -13.57 2.54 14.94
CA LEU A 54 -13.19 2.99 16.28
C LEU A 54 -14.12 2.41 17.35
N GLY A 55 -15.43 2.34 17.07
CA GLY A 55 -16.40 1.64 17.90
C GLY A 55 -16.06 0.15 18.04
N GLY A 56 -15.75 -0.53 16.93
CA GLY A 56 -15.32 -1.93 16.94
C GLY A 56 -14.04 -2.17 17.75
N ILE A 57 -13.05 -1.28 17.65
CA ILE A 57 -11.82 -1.33 18.45
C ILE A 57 -12.15 -1.14 19.94
N ALA A 58 -13.00 -0.16 20.28
CA ALA A 58 -13.42 0.09 21.65
C ALA A 58 -14.16 -1.12 22.25
N VAL A 59 -15.02 -1.78 21.48
CA VAL A 59 -15.70 -3.02 21.90
C VAL A 59 -14.68 -4.13 22.14
N VAL A 60 -13.72 -4.36 21.24
CA VAL A 60 -12.67 -5.39 21.46
C VAL A 60 -11.81 -5.05 22.68
N PHE A 61 -11.56 -3.78 22.95
CA PHE A 61 -10.82 -3.34 24.13
C PHE A 61 -11.63 -3.57 25.42
N ASP A 62 -12.93 -3.28 25.41
CA ASP A 62 -13.82 -3.56 26.54
C ASP A 62 -13.91 -5.06 26.83
N GLU A 63 -14.12 -5.88 25.80
CA GLU A 63 -14.06 -7.35 25.88
C GLU A 63 -12.70 -7.80 26.42
N CYS A 64 -11.59 -7.20 25.99
CA CYS A 64 -10.26 -7.50 26.51
C CYS A 64 -10.12 -7.23 28.01
N VAL A 65 -10.66 -6.11 28.50
CA VAL A 65 -10.63 -5.75 29.93
C VAL A 65 -11.49 -6.70 30.74
N GLN A 66 -12.71 -7.00 30.28
CA GLN A 66 -13.62 -7.94 30.95
C GLN A 66 -13.04 -9.36 30.98
N LEU A 67 -12.52 -9.84 29.85
CA LEU A 67 -11.92 -11.17 29.74
C LEU A 67 -10.60 -11.25 30.51
N SER A 68 -9.78 -10.19 30.57
CA SER A 68 -8.55 -10.17 31.38
C SER A 68 -8.85 -10.24 32.88
N ALA A 69 -9.88 -9.54 33.34
CA ALA A 69 -10.34 -9.62 34.73
C ALA A 69 -10.83 -11.04 35.10
N ALA A 70 -11.45 -11.75 34.15
CA ALA A 70 -11.88 -13.14 34.31
C ALA A 70 -10.72 -14.16 34.17
N SER A 71 -9.75 -13.87 33.29
CA SER A 71 -8.65 -14.74 32.87
C SER A 71 -7.57 -14.96 33.94
N GLN A 72 -7.42 -14.01 34.87
CA GLN A 72 -6.45 -14.08 35.97
C GLN A 72 -6.58 -15.35 36.84
N ARG A 73 -7.66 -16.13 36.69
CA ARG A 73 -7.89 -17.40 37.39
C ARG A 73 -7.53 -18.68 36.61
N ARG A 74 -7.25 -18.66 35.29
CA ARG A 74 -7.22 -19.91 34.48
C ARG A 74 -6.08 -20.08 33.45
N GLY A 75 -5.08 -19.21 33.40
CA GLY A 75 -3.96 -19.37 32.46
C GLY A 75 -4.32 -18.84 31.06
N GLY A 76 -4.18 -17.52 30.90
CA GLY A 76 -4.82 -16.71 29.86
C GLY A 76 -4.21 -16.70 28.46
N HIS A 77 -3.29 -17.59 28.09
CA HIS A 77 -2.54 -17.41 26.84
C HIS A 77 -3.42 -17.37 25.57
N SER A 78 -4.46 -18.20 25.48
CA SER A 78 -5.34 -18.26 24.31
C SER A 78 -6.21 -17.02 24.14
N ILE A 79 -6.48 -16.27 25.22
CA ILE A 79 -7.41 -15.14 25.21
C ILE A 79 -6.81 -13.91 24.54
N TYR A 80 -5.52 -13.66 24.79
CA TYR A 80 -4.80 -12.54 24.20
C TYR A 80 -4.61 -12.72 22.70
N VAL A 81 -4.41 -13.97 22.24
CA VAL A 81 -4.30 -14.28 20.80
C VAL A 81 -5.64 -14.06 20.10
N PHE A 82 -6.75 -14.47 20.73
CA PHE A 82 -8.09 -14.22 20.19
C PHE A 82 -8.41 -12.72 20.06
N LEU A 83 -8.15 -11.94 21.12
CA LEU A 83 -8.40 -10.50 21.12
C LEU A 83 -7.49 -9.76 20.12
N GLY A 84 -6.21 -10.12 20.08
CA GLY A 84 -5.24 -9.56 19.14
C GLY A 84 -5.56 -9.87 17.68
N SER A 85 -6.00 -11.10 17.38
CA SER A 85 -6.41 -11.47 16.02
C SER A 85 -7.69 -10.74 15.59
N SER A 86 -8.67 -10.61 16.49
CA SER A 86 -9.90 -9.82 16.26
C SER A 86 -9.59 -8.36 15.92
N LEU A 87 -8.73 -7.72 16.73
CA LEU A 87 -8.29 -6.34 16.49
C LEU A 87 -7.54 -6.21 15.16
N SER A 88 -6.69 -7.18 14.83
CA SER A 88 -5.92 -7.18 13.58
C SER A 88 -6.82 -7.34 12.36
N VAL A 89 -7.86 -8.18 12.42
CA VAL A 89 -8.88 -8.31 11.36
C VAL A 89 -9.63 -7.00 11.16
N LEU A 90 -10.09 -6.34 12.24
CA LEU A 90 -10.77 -5.05 12.15
C LEU A 90 -9.86 -3.95 11.57
N CYS A 91 -8.62 -3.87 12.05
CA CYS A 91 -7.66 -2.87 11.58
C CYS A 91 -7.31 -3.06 10.10
N THR A 92 -6.98 -4.30 9.69
CA THR A 92 -6.58 -4.59 8.30
C THR A 92 -7.75 -4.45 7.33
N SER A 93 -8.97 -4.83 7.71
CA SER A 93 -10.16 -4.63 6.90
C SER A 93 -10.49 -3.14 6.69
N TYR A 94 -10.29 -2.29 7.70
CA TYR A 94 -10.40 -0.84 7.55
C TYR A 94 -9.41 -0.30 6.51
N VAL A 95 -8.14 -0.72 6.58
CA VAL A 95 -7.11 -0.26 5.65
C VAL A 95 -7.43 -0.68 4.22
N ILE A 96 -7.89 -1.92 4.01
CA ILE A 96 -8.32 -2.41 2.69
C ILE A 96 -9.51 -1.59 2.19
N HIS A 97 -10.53 -1.38 3.03
CA HIS A 97 -11.70 -0.59 2.66
C HIS A 97 -11.33 0.86 2.31
N SER A 98 -10.51 1.50 3.13
CA SER A 98 -10.00 2.86 2.90
C SER A 98 -9.21 2.98 1.59
N TYR A 99 -8.41 1.96 1.26
CA TYR A 99 -7.68 1.89 -0.01
C TYR A 99 -8.59 1.72 -1.23
N VAL A 100 -9.69 0.98 -1.08
CA VAL A 100 -10.67 0.78 -2.14
C VAL A 100 -11.53 2.03 -2.35
N SER A 101 -12.01 2.67 -1.28
CA SER A 101 -12.89 3.84 -1.36
C SER A 101 -12.18 5.09 -1.87
N VAL A 102 -11.00 5.41 -1.34
CA VAL A 102 -10.33 6.67 -1.67
C VAL A 102 -9.39 6.48 -2.87
N VAL A 103 -9.92 6.71 -4.07
CA VAL A 103 -9.13 6.65 -5.32
C VAL A 103 -7.99 7.68 -5.33
N ALA A 104 -8.16 8.82 -4.64
CA ALA A 104 -7.10 9.82 -4.46
C ALA A 104 -5.90 9.25 -3.69
N THR A 105 -6.15 8.32 -2.76
CA THR A 105 -5.10 7.61 -2.05
C THR A 105 -4.32 6.72 -3.00
N ARG A 106 -4.80 6.31 -4.17
CA ARG A 106 -4.02 5.45 -5.10
C ARG A 106 -2.95 6.18 -5.92
N ARG A 107 -2.80 7.50 -5.78
CA ARG A 107 -1.84 8.31 -6.56
C ARG A 107 -0.38 8.20 -6.10
N HIS A 108 -0.15 7.92 -4.81
CA HIS A 108 1.19 7.93 -4.19
C HIS A 108 1.60 6.72 -3.32
N PRO A 109 0.75 5.72 -2.99
CA PRO A 109 1.16 4.55 -2.25
C PRO A 109 1.61 3.47 -3.24
N SER A 110 2.84 3.02 -3.00
CA SER A 110 3.39 1.78 -3.50
C SER A 110 2.34 0.65 -3.39
N PRO A 111 1.87 0.03 -4.49
CA PRO A 111 0.93 -1.10 -4.43
C PRO A 111 1.43 -2.28 -3.58
N ILE A 112 2.72 -2.30 -3.21
CA ILE A 112 3.31 -3.20 -2.23
C ILE A 112 2.59 -3.11 -0.87
N VAL A 113 2.22 -1.90 -0.43
CA VAL A 113 1.52 -1.70 0.86
C VAL A 113 0.17 -2.41 0.87
N PHE A 114 -0.51 -2.44 -0.27
CA PHE A 114 -1.79 -3.15 -0.42
C PHE A 114 -1.61 -4.68 -0.31
N PHE A 115 -0.59 -5.26 -0.95
CA PHE A 115 -0.33 -6.70 -0.83
C PHE A 115 0.06 -7.10 0.60
N ARG A 116 0.78 -6.23 1.31
CA ARG A 116 1.07 -6.44 2.74
C ARG A 116 -0.21 -6.47 3.58
N THR A 117 -1.14 -5.54 3.37
CA THR A 117 -2.35 -5.48 4.19
C THR A 117 -3.27 -6.67 3.90
N VAL A 118 -3.34 -7.11 2.63
CA VAL A 118 -4.09 -8.32 2.24
C VAL A 118 -3.50 -9.57 2.89
N THR A 119 -2.17 -9.77 2.83
CA THR A 119 -1.54 -10.94 3.45
C THR A 119 -1.68 -10.95 4.97
N ASN A 120 -1.57 -9.78 5.62
CA ASN A 120 -1.81 -9.64 7.05
C ASN A 120 -3.28 -9.90 7.45
N PHE A 121 -4.24 -9.52 6.59
CA PHE A 121 -5.65 -9.84 6.79
C PHE A 121 -5.87 -11.35 6.75
N VAL A 122 -5.35 -12.05 5.73
CA VAL A 122 -5.49 -13.51 5.61
C VAL A 122 -4.84 -14.22 6.80
N TYR A 123 -3.64 -13.81 7.21
CA TYR A 123 -2.99 -14.33 8.41
C TYR A 123 -3.86 -14.15 9.68
N SER A 124 -4.37 -12.93 9.90
CA SER A 124 -5.22 -12.63 11.05
C SER A 124 -6.50 -13.47 11.07
N VAL A 125 -7.11 -13.71 9.90
CA VAL A 125 -8.28 -14.58 9.76
C VAL A 125 -7.94 -16.04 10.05
N CYS A 126 -6.77 -16.53 9.64
CA CYS A 126 -6.32 -17.90 9.95
C CYS A 126 -6.17 -18.08 11.47
N VAL A 127 -5.47 -17.15 12.13
CA VAL A 127 -5.28 -17.17 13.59
C VAL A 127 -6.63 -17.04 14.32
N PHE A 128 -7.51 -16.15 13.88
CA PHE A 128 -8.85 -16.03 14.42
C PHE A 128 -9.64 -17.35 14.31
N SER A 129 -9.57 -18.02 13.15
CA SER A 129 -10.24 -19.30 12.91
C SER A 129 -9.70 -20.44 13.80
N THR A 130 -8.41 -20.42 14.13
CA THR A 130 -7.82 -21.41 15.06
C THR A 130 -8.18 -21.16 16.52
N THR A 131 -8.42 -19.90 16.91
CA THR A 131 -8.70 -19.50 18.29
C THR A 131 -10.19 -19.41 18.62
N LEU A 132 -11.06 -19.26 17.62
CA LEU A 132 -12.50 -19.22 17.81
C LEU A 132 -13.07 -20.48 18.51
N PRO A 133 -12.67 -21.72 18.14
CA PRO A 133 -13.19 -22.93 18.79
C PRO A 133 -12.78 -23.05 20.26
N SER A 134 -11.62 -22.53 20.65
CA SER A 134 -11.13 -22.62 22.04
C SER A 134 -11.87 -21.69 23.00
N ILE A 135 -12.47 -20.61 22.48
CA ILE A 135 -13.29 -19.66 23.26
C ILE A 135 -14.77 -20.11 23.27
N MET A 136 -15.28 -20.55 22.12
CA MET A 136 -16.70 -20.90 21.93
C MET A 136 -17.07 -22.33 22.36
N GLY A 137 -16.12 -23.10 22.89
CA GLY A 137 -16.34 -24.51 23.28
C GLY A 137 -16.60 -25.44 22.09
N GLY A 138 -16.14 -25.05 20.89
CA GLY A 138 -16.27 -25.83 19.67
C GLY A 138 -15.27 -26.98 19.61
N SER A 139 -15.50 -27.92 18.69
CA SER A 139 -14.52 -28.98 18.42
C SER A 139 -13.24 -28.36 17.83
N PHE A 140 -12.09 -28.62 18.48
CA PHE A 140 -10.80 -28.19 17.98
C PHE A 140 -10.51 -28.82 16.62
N ILE A 141 -10.03 -28.04 15.65
CA ILE A 141 -9.58 -28.58 14.37
C ILE A 141 -8.34 -29.43 14.64
N HIS A 142 -8.51 -30.76 14.64
CA HIS A 142 -7.43 -31.67 14.97
C HIS A 142 -6.28 -31.53 13.96
N CYS A 143 -5.03 -31.45 14.42
CA CYS A 143 -3.85 -31.35 13.54
C CYS A 143 -3.73 -32.54 12.56
N GLY A 144 -4.35 -33.69 12.88
CA GLY A 144 -4.40 -34.85 11.98
C GLY A 144 -5.50 -34.80 10.91
N SER A 145 -6.42 -33.83 10.98
CA SER A 145 -7.48 -33.67 9.99
C SER A 145 -6.97 -32.96 8.74
N THR A 146 -7.53 -33.28 7.57
CA THR A 146 -7.22 -32.59 6.31
C THR A 146 -7.41 -31.06 6.40
N PRO A 147 -8.48 -30.50 7.02
CA PRO A 147 -8.60 -29.04 7.19
C PRO A 147 -7.59 -28.48 8.19
N GLY A 148 -7.20 -29.21 9.23
CA GLY A 148 -6.20 -28.77 10.21
C GLY A 148 -4.82 -28.58 9.61
N ARG A 149 -4.37 -29.55 8.80
CA ARG A 149 -3.11 -29.45 8.07
C ARG A 149 -3.13 -28.32 7.05
N ALA A 150 -4.24 -28.15 6.33
CA ALA A 150 -4.38 -27.06 5.37
C ALA A 150 -4.31 -25.68 6.05
N LEU A 151 -4.96 -25.53 7.21
CA LEU A 151 -4.94 -24.27 7.97
C LEU A 151 -3.56 -23.97 8.57
N ALA A 152 -2.84 -24.99 9.05
CA ALA A 152 -1.46 -24.84 9.53
C ALA A 152 -0.52 -24.38 8.41
N ALA A 153 -0.53 -25.10 7.28
CA ALA A 153 0.27 -24.74 6.10
C ALA A 153 -0.09 -23.35 5.57
N LEU A 154 -1.38 -22.98 5.57
CA LEU A 154 -1.83 -21.64 5.18
C LEU A 154 -1.34 -20.55 6.16
N THR A 155 -1.33 -20.85 7.45
CA THR A 155 -0.83 -19.92 8.48
C THR A 155 0.67 -19.69 8.30
N GLU A 156 1.45 -20.75 8.10
CA GLU A 156 2.90 -20.66 7.84
C GLU A 156 3.18 -19.93 6.52
N PHE A 157 2.47 -20.29 5.44
CA PHE A 157 2.53 -19.60 4.15
C PHE A 157 2.31 -18.09 4.33
N THR A 158 1.24 -17.70 5.03
CA THR A 158 0.85 -16.30 5.17
C THR A 158 1.78 -15.51 6.08
N VAL A 159 2.34 -16.12 7.13
CA VAL A 159 3.38 -15.51 7.97
C VAL A 159 4.65 -15.24 7.17
N VAL A 160 5.16 -16.24 6.46
CA VAL A 160 6.39 -16.07 5.67
C VAL A 160 6.19 -15.03 4.56
N THR A 161 5.03 -15.07 3.91
CA THR A 161 4.66 -14.11 2.85
C THR A 161 4.51 -12.70 3.41
N SER A 162 3.92 -12.51 4.60
CA SER A 162 3.68 -11.19 5.19
C SER A 162 5.01 -10.51 5.62
N GLU A 163 5.93 -11.27 6.21
CA GLU A 163 7.29 -10.82 6.51
C GLU A 163 8.07 -10.51 5.23
N GLY A 164 7.90 -11.32 4.18
CA GLY A 164 8.48 -11.07 2.86
C GLY A 164 8.02 -9.74 2.25
N TRP A 165 6.72 -9.43 2.32
CA TRP A 165 6.20 -8.12 1.91
C TRP A 165 6.72 -6.97 2.75
N PHE A 166 6.96 -7.19 4.05
CA PHE A 166 7.55 -6.17 4.91
C PHE A 166 8.99 -5.85 4.51
N LEU A 167 9.81 -6.87 4.24
CA LEU A 167 11.17 -6.69 3.72
C LEU A 167 11.19 -5.96 2.38
N VAL A 168 10.27 -6.30 1.48
CA VAL A 168 10.16 -5.61 0.19
C VAL A 168 9.78 -4.14 0.35
N LEU A 169 8.93 -3.76 1.31
CA LEU A 169 8.67 -2.34 1.63
C LEU A 169 9.93 -1.62 2.12
N ILE A 170 10.73 -2.27 2.97
CA ILE A 170 11.99 -1.69 3.47
C ILE A 170 12.97 -1.51 2.31
N MET A 171 13.09 -2.51 1.44
CA MET A 171 13.96 -2.43 0.26
C MET A 171 13.49 -1.36 -0.73
N ASP A 172 12.19 -1.23 -0.96
CA ASP A 172 11.60 -0.18 -1.79
C ASP A 172 11.96 1.22 -1.27
N LEU A 173 11.87 1.41 0.05
CA LEU A 173 12.30 2.64 0.71
C LEU A 173 13.80 2.90 0.52
N LEU A 174 14.65 1.89 0.74
CA LEU A 174 16.11 2.01 0.59
C LEU A 174 16.52 2.33 -0.85
N VAL A 175 15.91 1.68 -1.84
CA VAL A 175 16.17 1.93 -3.26
C VAL A 175 15.75 3.34 -3.64
N THR A 176 14.59 3.80 -3.16
CA THR A 176 14.10 5.16 -3.43
C THR A 176 15.01 6.22 -2.80
N LEU A 177 15.63 5.94 -1.64
CA LEU A 177 16.60 6.84 -1.00
C LEU A 177 17.96 6.89 -1.70
N THR A 178 18.39 5.79 -2.31
CA THR A 178 19.75 5.65 -2.88
C THR A 178 19.80 5.87 -4.40
N ASN A 179 18.71 5.63 -5.12
CA ASN A 179 18.64 5.80 -6.57
C ASN A 179 17.28 6.39 -7.02
N PRO A 180 17.19 7.72 -7.18
CA PRO A 180 15.94 8.41 -7.53
C PRO A 180 15.43 8.11 -8.95
N PHE A 181 16.20 7.37 -9.77
CA PHE A 181 15.83 6.98 -11.13
C PHE A 181 15.58 5.46 -11.27
N ALA A 182 15.48 4.73 -10.16
CA ALA A 182 15.22 3.30 -10.21
C ALA A 182 13.81 2.99 -10.74
N ASP A 183 13.76 2.19 -11.80
CA ASP A 183 12.51 1.78 -12.46
C ASP A 183 11.76 0.72 -11.62
N TYR A 184 10.98 1.20 -10.65
CA TYR A 184 10.19 0.42 -9.69
C TYR A 184 9.29 -0.65 -10.34
N ARG A 185 8.74 -0.35 -11.52
CA ARG A 185 7.70 -1.18 -12.16
C ARG A 185 8.24 -2.51 -12.70
N ALA A 186 9.52 -2.59 -13.06
CA ALA A 186 10.14 -3.82 -13.53
C ALA A 186 10.52 -4.76 -12.38
N ASN A 187 10.94 -4.21 -11.24
CA ASN A 187 11.36 -5.00 -10.07
C ASN A 187 10.17 -5.63 -9.33
N MET A 188 8.98 -5.04 -9.44
CA MET A 188 7.75 -5.56 -8.82
C MET A 188 7.45 -7.02 -9.20
N ARG A 189 7.61 -7.39 -10.48
CA ARG A 189 7.34 -8.78 -10.92
C ARG A 189 8.30 -9.77 -10.26
N ARG A 190 9.55 -9.37 -10.05
CA ARG A 190 10.54 -10.20 -9.34
C ARG A 190 10.18 -10.33 -7.86
N TYR A 191 9.76 -9.25 -7.21
CA TYR A 191 9.33 -9.29 -5.81
C TYR A 191 8.15 -10.23 -5.60
N HIS A 192 7.13 -10.18 -6.47
CA HIS A 192 6.04 -11.16 -6.42
C HIS A 192 6.59 -12.59 -6.51
N LEU A 193 7.34 -12.92 -7.56
CA LEU A 193 7.86 -14.29 -7.75
C LEU A 193 8.67 -14.79 -6.55
N VAL A 194 9.53 -13.94 -5.98
CA VAL A 194 10.34 -14.29 -4.80
C VAL A 194 9.44 -14.51 -3.58
N ILE A 195 8.52 -13.60 -3.28
CA ILE A 195 7.67 -13.71 -2.08
C ILE A 195 6.76 -14.94 -2.15
N TRP A 196 6.12 -15.19 -3.31
CA TRP A 196 5.24 -16.34 -3.48
C TRP A 196 6.01 -17.68 -3.42
N SER A 197 7.22 -17.73 -3.99
CA SER A 197 8.05 -18.94 -3.93
C SER A 197 8.60 -19.22 -2.53
N VAL A 198 9.07 -18.19 -1.82
CA VAL A 198 9.53 -18.30 -0.43
C VAL A 198 8.38 -18.68 0.51
N GLY A 199 7.20 -18.09 0.33
CA GLY A 199 6.01 -18.48 1.07
C GLY A 199 5.65 -19.96 0.86
N LEU A 200 5.67 -20.43 -0.39
CA LEU A 200 5.35 -21.82 -0.72
C LEU A 200 6.37 -22.80 -0.11
N ALA A 201 7.66 -22.46 -0.17
CA ALA A 201 8.71 -23.25 0.45
C ALA A 201 8.54 -23.35 1.98
N GLY A 202 8.13 -22.25 2.62
CA GLY A 202 7.85 -22.22 4.05
C GLY A 202 6.68 -23.10 4.48
N ALA A 203 5.65 -23.24 3.64
CA ALA A 203 4.45 -24.05 3.93
C ALA A 203 4.62 -25.55 3.71
N THR A 204 5.72 -25.97 3.08
CA THR A 204 6.05 -27.38 2.81
C THR A 204 6.99 -28.00 3.84
N GLY A 205 7.46 -27.20 4.81
CA GLY A 205 8.44 -27.57 5.84
C GLY A 205 7.88 -28.44 6.97
#